data_AF-A0A672V4G8-F1
#
_entry.id   AF-A0A672V4G8-F1
#
_cell.length_a   1.000
_cell.length_b   1.000
_cell.length_c   1.000
_cell.angle_alpha   90.00
_cell.angle_beta   90.00
_cell.angle_gamma   90.00
#
_symmetry.space_group_name_H-M   'P 1'
#
loop_
_entity.id
_entity.type
_entity.pdbx_description
1 polymer ?
#
loop_
_entity_poly.entity_id
_entity_poly.type
_entity_poly.pdbx_seq_one_letter_code
_entity_poly.pdbx_strand_id
1 'polypeptide(L)'
;TGTGVGMMHVIPLVFIRSAILIQNWYRFRMARLEMRRRYSLSIFQSIEYADEQDQLQVCNLQFFLYQHLRYPRGLISEIFASPYISQVVGKGLCLTEFEKKIDVPDSYYGPRLSFPLTIDDANALLHAFKSEQVSYK
;
A
#
# COMPACT_ATOMS: atom_id res chain seq x y z
N THR A 1 -6.44 17.61 -86.74
CA THR A 1 -6.39 16.25 -86.17
C THR A 1 -5.69 16.34 -84.83
N GLY A 2 -6.41 16.72 -83.78
CA GLY A 2 -5.80 16.97 -82.48
C GLY A 2 -6.69 16.43 -81.39
N THR A 3 -6.30 15.29 -80.80
CA THR A 3 -6.72 14.86 -79.46
C THR A 3 -5.76 13.76 -79.01
N GLY A 4 -4.88 14.09 -78.08
CA GLY A 4 -3.92 13.12 -77.54
C GLY A 4 -3.04 13.73 -76.47
N VAL A 5 -3.62 14.48 -75.53
CA VAL A 5 -2.86 14.94 -74.35
C VAL A 5 -3.72 14.75 -73.11
N GLY A 6 -3.26 13.85 -72.25
CA GLY A 6 -3.28 14.09 -70.80
C GLY A 6 -4.56 13.76 -70.04
N MET A 7 -5.00 12.50 -70.04
CA MET A 7 -5.68 11.95 -68.87
C MET A 7 -4.61 11.73 -67.76
N MET A 8 -4.04 12.80 -67.21
CA MET A 8 -3.34 12.69 -65.92
C MET A 8 -4.42 12.28 -64.91
N HIS A 9 -4.29 11.05 -64.41
CA HIS A 9 -5.22 10.42 -63.48
C HIS A 9 -5.23 11.22 -62.16
N VAL A 10 -6.04 12.28 -62.10
CA VAL A 10 -6.20 13.10 -60.89
C VAL A 10 -6.95 12.25 -59.88
N ILE A 11 -6.21 11.61 -58.96
CA ILE A 11 -6.81 10.85 -57.87
C ILE A 11 -7.65 11.82 -57.05
N PRO A 12 -8.96 11.57 -56.87
CA PRO A 12 -9.83 12.47 -56.13
C PRO A 12 -9.31 12.64 -54.70
N LEU A 13 -9.30 13.87 -54.19
CA LEU A 13 -8.85 14.18 -52.82
C LEU A 13 -9.59 13.35 -51.75
N VAL A 14 -10.84 12.98 -52.02
CA VAL A 14 -11.65 12.10 -51.17
C VAL A 14 -11.02 10.71 -51.04
N PHE A 15 -10.48 10.16 -52.13
CA PHE A 15 -9.80 8.86 -52.11
C PHE A 15 -8.51 8.90 -51.29
N ILE A 16 -7.74 9.99 -51.41
CA ILE A 16 -6.52 10.20 -50.62
C ILE A 16 -6.84 10.30 -49.13
N ARG A 17 -7.89 11.07 -48.76
CA ARG A 17 -8.33 11.21 -47.35
C ARG A 17 -8.79 9.87 -46.77
N SER A 18 -9.60 9.12 -47.50
CA SER A 18 -10.05 7.79 -47.07
C SER A 18 -8.88 6.82 -46.92
N ALA A 19 -7.92 6.84 -47.84
CA ALA A 19 -6.72 6.00 -47.76
C ALA A 19 -5.87 6.30 -46.52
N ILE A 20 -5.66 7.60 -46.20
CA ILE A 20 -4.93 8.01 -44.99
C ILE A 20 -5.65 7.52 -43.73
N LEU A 21 -6.99 7.60 -43.69
CA LEU A 21 -7.78 7.18 -42.53
C LEU A 21 -7.65 5.66 -42.30
N ILE A 22 -7.72 4.86 -43.37
CA ILE A 22 -7.53 3.40 -43.30
C ILE A 22 -6.10 3.06 -42.85
N GLN A 23 -5.08 3.73 -43.40
CA GLN A 23 -3.69 3.51 -43.03
C GLN A 23 -3.43 3.86 -41.56
N ASN A 24 -3.97 4.97 -41.06
CA ASN A 24 -3.83 5.39 -39.68
C ASN A 24 -4.53 4.39 -38.73
N TRP A 25 -5.74 3.95 -39.08
CA TRP A 25 -6.44 2.92 -38.32
C TRP A 25 -5.63 1.62 -38.24
N TYR A 26 -5.07 1.17 -39.37
CA TYR A 26 -4.25 -0.04 -39.42
C TYR A 26 -2.99 0.07 -38.55
N ARG A 27 -2.26 1.19 -38.64
CA ARG A 27 -1.06 1.45 -37.82
C ARG A 27 -1.38 1.41 -36.33
N PHE A 28 -2.46 2.09 -35.92
CA PHE A 28 -2.89 2.08 -34.52
C PHE A 28 -3.32 0.69 -34.06
N ARG A 29 -4.07 -0.04 -34.90
CA ARG A 29 -4.51 -1.41 -34.60
C ARG A 29 -3.33 -2.37 -34.42
N MET A 30 -2.34 -2.28 -35.31
CA MET A 30 -1.12 -3.09 -35.22
C MET A 30 -0.30 -2.75 -33.97
N ALA A 31 -0.11 -1.46 -33.67
CA ALA A 31 0.58 -1.04 -32.45
C ALA A 31 -0.08 -1.62 -31.19
N ARG A 32 -1.42 -1.57 -31.13
CA ARG A 32 -2.18 -2.12 -29.99
C ARG A 32 -2.04 -3.64 -29.87
N LEU A 33 -2.04 -4.36 -31.00
CA LEU A 33 -1.82 -5.81 -31.00
C LEU A 33 -0.40 -6.16 -30.54
N GLU A 34 0.60 -5.42 -30.99
CA GLU A 34 1.99 -5.64 -30.61
C GLU A 34 2.25 -5.30 -29.14
N MET A 35 1.63 -4.24 -28.61
CA MET A 35 1.65 -3.96 -27.16
C MET A 35 1.06 -5.14 -26.38
N ARG A 36 -0.12 -5.63 -26.76
CA ARG A 36 -0.72 -6.79 -26.10
C ARG A 36 0.20 -8.01 -26.16
N ARG A 37 0.82 -8.29 -27.30
CA ARG A 37 1.76 -9.41 -27.46
C ARG A 37 2.98 -9.29 -26.54
N ARG A 38 3.57 -8.08 -26.42
CA ARG A 38 4.77 -7.85 -25.60
C ARG A 38 4.49 -7.83 -24.11
N TYR A 39 3.36 -7.26 -23.70
CA TYR A 39 3.07 -7.02 -22.29
C TYR A 39 2.15 -8.07 -21.65
N SER A 40 1.56 -9.00 -22.42
CA SER A 40 0.65 -10.01 -21.84
C SER A 40 1.28 -10.77 -20.68
N LEU A 41 2.49 -11.31 -20.86
CA LEU A 41 3.16 -12.07 -19.81
C LEU A 41 3.57 -11.19 -18.64
N SER A 42 4.08 -9.98 -18.92
CA SER A 42 4.46 -9.02 -17.89
C SER A 42 3.26 -8.63 -17.00
N ILE A 43 2.06 -8.51 -17.55
CA ILE A 43 0.83 -8.27 -16.78
C ILE A 43 0.55 -9.45 -15.85
N PHE A 44 0.55 -10.69 -16.36
CA PHE A 44 0.29 -11.87 -15.53
C PHE A 44 1.33 -12.03 -14.42
N GLN A 45 2.62 -11.86 -14.75
CA GLN A 45 3.70 -11.87 -13.78
C GLN A 45 3.50 -10.80 -12.70
N SER A 46 3.15 -9.56 -13.10
CA SER A 46 2.95 -8.49 -12.12
C SER A 46 1.80 -8.77 -11.14
N ILE A 47 0.76 -9.48 -11.59
CA ILE A 47 -0.37 -9.88 -10.74
C ILE A 47 0.07 -11.03 -9.81
N GLU A 48 0.74 -12.04 -10.35
CA GLU A 48 1.23 -13.20 -9.59
C GLU A 48 2.22 -12.78 -8.49
N TYR A 49 3.21 -11.93 -8.83
CA TYR A 49 4.19 -11.43 -7.87
C TYR A 49 3.58 -10.50 -6.82
N ALA A 50 2.54 -9.72 -7.16
CA ALA A 50 1.85 -8.90 -6.17
C ALA A 50 1.14 -9.77 -5.12
N ASP A 51 0.48 -10.85 -5.55
CA ASP A 51 -0.18 -11.78 -4.64
C ASP A 51 0.84 -12.55 -3.77
N GLU A 52 1.95 -13.02 -4.36
CA GLU A 52 3.04 -13.65 -3.61
C GLU A 52 3.60 -12.71 -2.53
N GLN A 53 3.81 -11.43 -2.86
CA GLN A 53 4.33 -10.43 -1.93
C GLN A 53 3.35 -10.18 -0.77
N ASP A 54 2.05 -10.12 -1.04
CA ASP A 54 1.03 -9.93 -0.01
C ASP A 54 0.95 -11.16 0.92
N GLN A 55 1.02 -12.37 0.37
CA GLN A 55 1.06 -13.59 1.17
C GLN A 55 2.29 -13.65 2.09
N LEU A 56 3.47 -13.26 1.59
CA LEU A 56 4.70 -13.20 2.40
C LEU A 56 4.59 -12.17 3.53
N GLN A 57 3.99 -11.00 3.27
CA GLN A 57 3.76 -9.99 4.31
C GLN A 57 2.85 -10.52 5.43
N VAL A 58 1.77 -11.20 5.08
CA VAL A 58 0.88 -11.84 6.06
C VAL A 58 1.62 -12.92 6.85
N CYS A 59 2.41 -13.77 6.17
CA CYS A 59 3.22 -14.79 6.84
C CYS A 59 4.23 -14.18 7.81
N ASN A 60 4.90 -13.11 7.41
CA ASN A 60 5.86 -12.39 8.26
C ASN A 60 5.19 -11.79 9.49
N LEU A 61 4.01 -11.19 9.32
CA LEU A 61 3.22 -10.67 10.43
C LEU A 61 2.76 -11.79 11.37
N GLN A 62 2.32 -12.93 10.83
CA GLN A 62 1.93 -14.09 11.61
C GLN A 62 3.13 -14.70 12.36
N PHE A 63 4.30 -14.79 11.73
CA PHE A 63 5.52 -15.25 12.36
C PHE A 63 5.96 -14.30 13.47
N PHE A 64 5.97 -12.99 13.22
CA PHE A 64 6.24 -11.97 14.22
C PHE A 64 5.31 -12.11 15.42
N LEU A 65 4.00 -12.20 15.19
CA LEU A 65 3.01 -12.42 16.24
C LEU A 65 3.27 -13.73 16.99
N TYR A 66 3.56 -14.82 16.30
CA TYR A 66 3.84 -16.11 16.94
C TYR A 66 5.08 -16.05 17.81
N GLN A 67 6.16 -15.42 17.34
CA GLN A 67 7.39 -15.24 18.13
C GLN A 67 7.11 -14.36 19.35
N HIS A 68 6.47 -13.20 19.18
CA HIS A 68 6.21 -12.29 20.29
C HIS A 68 5.11 -12.75 21.25
N LEU A 69 4.20 -13.63 20.83
CA LEU A 69 3.20 -14.26 21.71
C LEU A 69 3.69 -15.58 22.33
N ARG A 70 4.71 -16.24 21.76
CA ARG A 70 5.28 -17.50 22.28
C ARG A 70 6.51 -17.29 23.16
N TYR A 71 7.37 -16.30 22.87
CA TYR A 71 8.54 -15.98 23.70
C TYR A 71 8.23 -15.47 25.10
N PRO A 72 7.09 -14.82 25.40
CA PRO A 72 6.81 -14.49 26.77
C PRO A 72 6.25 -15.69 27.53
N ARG A 73 5.98 -16.89 26.94
CA ARG A 73 5.58 -18.06 27.75
C ARG A 73 6.66 -18.54 28.73
N GLY A 74 7.95 -18.24 28.49
CA GLY A 74 9.02 -18.51 29.45
C GLY A 74 8.98 -17.57 30.67
N LEU A 75 8.75 -16.28 30.44
CA LEU A 75 8.72 -15.25 31.50
C LEU A 75 7.35 -15.16 32.18
N ILE A 76 6.26 -15.31 31.42
CA ILE A 76 4.87 -15.29 31.87
C ILE A 76 4.56 -16.55 32.68
N SER A 77 5.14 -17.71 32.37
CA SER A 77 4.93 -18.91 33.20
C SER A 77 5.45 -18.71 34.63
N GLU A 78 6.60 -18.05 34.81
CA GLU A 78 7.11 -17.71 36.16
C GLU A 78 6.26 -16.65 36.86
N ILE A 79 5.76 -15.66 36.11
CA ILE A 79 4.88 -14.61 36.64
C ILE A 79 3.50 -15.19 37.04
N PHE A 80 2.92 -16.08 36.24
CA PHE A 80 1.59 -16.67 36.47
C PHE A 80 1.59 -17.90 37.39
N ALA A 81 2.74 -18.55 37.60
CA ALA A 81 2.87 -19.61 38.61
C ALA A 81 2.95 -19.06 40.04
N SER A 82 3.14 -17.74 40.21
CA SER A 82 2.98 -17.09 41.51
C SER A 82 1.50 -17.16 41.93
N PRO A 83 1.17 -17.71 43.12
CA PRO A 83 -0.21 -17.84 43.61
C PRO A 83 -0.97 -16.50 43.70
N TYR A 84 -0.25 -15.37 43.61
CA TYR A 84 -0.81 -14.03 43.68
C TYR A 84 -1.52 -13.61 42.37
N ILE A 85 -1.08 -14.10 41.20
CA ILE A 85 -1.55 -13.60 39.89
C ILE A 85 -2.74 -14.40 39.33
N SER A 86 -2.91 -15.66 39.75
CA SER A 86 -4.08 -16.47 39.37
C SER A 86 -5.41 -15.84 39.77
N GLN A 87 -5.41 -14.97 40.80
CA GLN A 87 -6.60 -14.25 41.24
C GLN A 87 -6.91 -12.97 40.42
N VAL A 88 -5.95 -12.49 39.62
CA VAL A 88 -6.03 -11.20 38.88
C VAL A 88 -6.55 -11.38 37.45
N VAL A 89 -6.42 -12.56 36.85
CA VAL A 89 -6.91 -12.85 35.48
C VAL A 89 -8.44 -12.76 35.37
N GLY A 90 -9.16 -12.80 36.50
CA GLY A 90 -10.62 -12.69 36.54
C GLY A 90 -11.19 -11.27 36.45
N LYS A 91 -10.38 -10.20 36.59
CA LYS A 91 -10.89 -8.81 36.56
C LYS A 91 -9.88 -7.91 35.87
N GLY A 92 -10.33 -7.21 34.82
CA GLY A 92 -9.57 -6.34 33.90
C GLY A 92 -8.77 -5.18 34.51
N LEU A 93 -7.85 -5.47 35.42
CA LEU A 93 -6.99 -4.51 36.13
C LEU A 93 -5.57 -4.44 35.56
N CYS A 94 -5.22 -5.29 34.58
CA CYS A 94 -3.83 -5.40 34.11
C CYS A 94 -3.37 -4.18 33.29
N LEU A 95 -4.25 -3.41 32.64
CA LEU A 95 -3.83 -2.25 31.82
C LEU A 95 -3.53 -0.99 32.65
N THR A 96 -4.20 -0.80 33.80
CA THR A 96 -4.11 0.42 34.60
C THR A 96 -2.78 0.59 35.35
N GLU A 97 -2.03 -0.49 35.58
CA GLU A 97 -0.71 -0.40 36.22
C GLU A 97 0.41 -0.03 35.24
N PHE A 98 0.33 -0.46 33.97
CA PHE A 98 1.33 -0.08 32.96
C PHE A 98 1.22 1.38 32.54
N GLU A 99 0.00 1.92 32.56
CA GLU A 99 -0.29 3.32 32.25
C GLU A 99 0.40 4.30 33.21
N LYS A 100 0.63 3.90 34.46
CA LYS A 100 1.33 4.71 35.47
C LYS A 100 2.86 4.59 35.44
N LYS A 101 3.41 3.67 34.66
CA LYS A 101 4.81 3.21 34.83
C LYS A 101 5.75 3.58 33.67
N ILE A 102 5.27 4.32 32.68
CA ILE A 102 6.09 4.75 31.53
C ILE A 102 6.44 6.23 31.72
N ASP A 103 7.58 6.48 32.37
CA ASP A 103 8.14 7.83 32.46
C ASP A 103 8.70 8.24 31.08
N VAL A 104 8.08 9.25 30.48
CA VAL A 104 8.50 9.79 29.18
C VAL A 104 9.62 10.80 29.40
N PRO A 105 10.84 10.61 28.84
CA PRO A 105 11.97 11.51 29.02
C PRO A 105 11.65 12.95 28.62
N ASP A 106 12.27 13.94 29.27
CA ASP A 106 12.08 15.36 28.97
C ASP A 106 12.52 15.76 27.54
N SER A 107 13.35 14.95 26.90
CA SER A 107 13.79 15.12 25.51
C SER A 107 12.71 14.80 24.47
N TYR A 108 11.58 14.20 24.86
CA TYR A 108 10.48 13.93 23.96
C TYR A 108 9.66 15.21 23.69
N TYR A 109 9.78 15.72 22.46
CA TYR A 109 9.07 16.90 21.96
C TYR A 109 7.77 16.55 21.21
N GLY A 110 7.42 15.26 21.14
CA GLY A 110 6.17 14.81 20.52
C GLY A 110 4.94 15.02 21.42
N PRO A 111 3.73 14.78 20.88
CA PRO A 111 2.49 14.90 21.64
C PRO A 111 2.48 13.91 22.82
N ARG A 112 2.35 14.45 24.03
CA ARG A 112 2.27 13.66 25.27
C ARG A 112 0.81 13.35 25.57
N LEU A 113 0.48 12.07 25.69
CA LEU A 113 -0.86 11.62 25.99
C LEU A 113 -1.06 11.54 27.51
N SER A 114 -2.10 12.20 28.01
CA SER A 114 -2.60 12.03 29.37
C SER A 114 -3.97 11.37 29.32
N PHE A 115 -4.19 10.40 30.20
CA PHE A 115 -5.48 9.73 30.33
C PHE A 115 -6.26 10.25 31.54
N PRO A 116 -7.60 10.37 31.45
CA PRO A 116 -8.45 10.00 30.32
C PRO A 116 -8.29 10.96 29.13
N LEU A 117 -8.19 10.40 27.91
CA LEU A 117 -7.89 11.14 26.69
C LEU A 117 -8.99 12.15 26.40
N THR A 118 -8.64 13.42 26.25
CA THR A 118 -9.60 14.47 25.88
C THR A 118 -9.67 14.65 24.37
N ILE A 119 -10.76 15.26 23.88
CA ILE A 119 -10.95 15.53 22.45
C ILE A 119 -9.87 16.49 21.93
N ASP A 120 -9.42 17.42 22.78
CA ASP A 120 -8.35 18.36 22.45
C ASP A 120 -7.01 17.64 22.28
N ASP A 121 -6.72 16.64 23.11
CA ASP A 121 -5.53 15.79 22.96
C ASP A 121 -5.55 14.99 21.65
N ALA A 122 -6.71 14.46 21.28
CA ALA A 122 -6.90 13.75 20.02
C ALA A 122 -6.71 14.66 18.80
N ASN A 123 -7.20 15.90 18.87
CA ASN A 123 -6.97 16.90 17.83
C ASN A 123 -5.49 17.29 17.74
N ALA A 124 -4.82 17.49 18.87
CA ALA A 124 -3.38 17.77 18.92
C ALA A 124 -2.55 16.63 18.30
N LEU A 125 -2.91 15.37 18.55
CA LEU A 125 -2.31 14.19 17.93
C LEU A 125 -2.47 14.20 16.40
N LEU A 126 -3.68 14.49 15.90
CA LEU A 126 -3.96 14.56 14.46
C LEU A 126 -3.18 15.69 13.79
N HIS A 127 -3.08 16.86 14.43
CA HIS A 127 -2.29 17.97 13.94
C HIS A 127 -0.79 17.63 13.91
N ALA A 128 -0.27 16.99 14.97
CA ALA A 128 1.12 16.53 15.02
C ALA A 128 1.43 15.54 13.89
N PHE A 129 0.54 14.56 13.67
CA PHE A 129 0.69 13.57 12.61
C PHE A 129 0.67 14.20 11.20
N LYS A 130 -0.26 15.13 10.97
CA LYS A 130 -0.38 15.84 9.68
C LYS A 130 0.81 16.75 9.37
N SER A 131 1.50 17.24 10.41
CA SER A 131 2.66 18.12 10.29
C SER A 131 4.01 17.40 10.11
N GLU A 132 3.99 16.08 9.93
CA GLU A 132 5.19 15.25 9.66
C GLU A 132 6.32 15.39 10.71
N GLN A 133 5.99 15.72 11.96
CA GLN A 133 6.93 15.58 13.08
C GLN A 133 7.04 14.11 13.50
N VAL A 134 7.55 13.27 12.60
CA VAL A 134 8.23 12.03 12.99
C VAL A 134 9.64 12.45 13.41
N SER A 135 9.82 12.71 14.69
CA SER A 135 11.13 13.05 15.26
C SER A 135 12.04 11.81 15.25
N TYR A 136 12.64 11.51 14.10
CA TYR A 136 13.91 10.78 14.03
C TYR A 136 15.01 11.79 13.71
N LYS A 137 15.70 12.26 14.75
CA LYS A 137 17.09 12.69 14.70
C LYS A 137 17.82 12.08 15.87
#